data_AF-M5G3Z1-F1
#
_entry.id   AF-M5G3Z1-F1
#
_cell.length_a   1.000
_cell.length_b   1.000
_cell.length_c   1.000
_cell.angle_alpha   90.00
_cell.angle_beta   90.00
_cell.angle_gamma   90.00
#
_symmetry.space_group_name_H-M   'P 1'
#
loop_
_entity.id
_entity.type
_entity.pdbx_description
1 polymer ?
#
loop_
_entity_poly.entity_id
_entity_poly.type
_entity_poly.pdbx_seq_one_letter_code
_entity_poly.pdbx_strand_id
1 'polypeptide(L)'
;MRATGLQTAVGVDEAVGLGAAAVGGEGEPRTPGELVLHVVFTQFVAKVEDKMRKILDFSLEKDPSVASVFGRKVDPTLDALLLSLAHIAVCNAGPVVEAIMPWRKTQRESVPLDIVEKALQATGGKGRMGGEARGILNQRKHVASIYVFSRALLVLIQTMTKDSPPSSLATQLEHTIFAEYRDLDPRALAQSSNWKSIGSLYSEVLGAMADAHFESVTDEFLTAISSLSSDQGETDARVEHLLRGLKHVKLRVWQPEAFEEAAEFLAAFAGQFANAHGQSIKTAFAEALTGPCTEDCRRGGQPSFVVESCTVDLSESVQYDVEAALLGVCTPTHDYKSLLCAYRLLPQALAGMFRYMRGEAEGQGCTRTCT
;
A
#
# COMPACT_ATOMS: atom_id res chain seq x y z
N MET A 1 -5.30 -23.12 -49.24
CA MET A 1 -5.53 -22.09 -48.21
C MET A 1 -4.96 -22.60 -46.90
N ARG A 2 -3.74 -22.17 -46.55
CA ARG A 2 -3.08 -22.55 -45.28
C ARG A 2 -3.58 -21.60 -44.20
N ALA A 3 -4.16 -22.17 -43.14
CA ALA A 3 -4.49 -21.45 -41.92
C ALA A 3 -3.20 -20.87 -41.33
N THR A 4 -3.16 -19.55 -41.22
CA THR A 4 -2.18 -18.81 -40.44
C THR A 4 -2.38 -19.14 -38.97
N GLY A 5 -1.42 -19.86 -38.38
CA GLY A 5 -1.33 -20.02 -36.95
C GLY A 5 -1.11 -18.66 -36.29
N LEU A 6 -2.07 -18.25 -35.47
CA LEU A 6 -1.86 -17.22 -34.47
C LEU A 6 -0.79 -17.76 -33.51
N GLN A 7 0.39 -17.12 -33.49
CA GLN A 7 1.37 -17.36 -32.44
C GLN A 7 0.73 -16.98 -31.10
N THR A 8 0.45 -17.97 -30.26
CA THR A 8 0.05 -17.77 -28.87
C THR A 8 1.23 -17.13 -28.15
N ALA A 9 0.93 -16.06 -27.41
CA ALA A 9 1.87 -15.39 -26.55
C ALA A 9 2.46 -16.42 -25.58
N VAL A 10 3.79 -16.49 -25.51
CA VAL A 10 4.57 -17.37 -24.63
C VAL A 10 4.06 -17.33 -23.17
N GLY A 11 3.45 -16.22 -22.73
CA GLY A 11 2.88 -16.08 -21.39
C GLY A 11 1.48 -16.68 -21.15
N VAL A 12 0.67 -17.01 -22.17
CA VAL A 12 -0.68 -17.58 -21.92
C VAL A 12 -0.60 -19.07 -21.66
N ASP A 13 0.18 -19.81 -22.43
CA ASP A 13 0.39 -21.25 -22.24
C ASP A 13 1.11 -21.54 -20.90
N GLU A 14 2.07 -20.69 -20.52
CA GLU A 14 2.72 -20.75 -19.21
C GLU A 14 1.77 -20.35 -18.07
N ALA A 15 0.91 -19.35 -18.25
CA ALA A 15 -0.11 -18.97 -17.27
C ALA A 15 -1.19 -20.05 -17.08
N VAL A 16 -1.53 -20.78 -18.15
CA VAL A 16 -2.38 -21.98 -18.06
C VAL A 16 -1.65 -23.06 -17.25
N GLY A 17 -0.35 -23.25 -17.47
CA GLY A 17 0.48 -24.14 -16.65
C GLY A 17 0.57 -23.73 -15.17
N LEU A 18 0.71 -22.44 -14.87
CA LEU A 18 0.74 -21.90 -13.51
C LEU A 18 -0.62 -22.00 -12.82
N GLY A 19 -1.71 -21.71 -13.55
CA GLY A 19 -3.07 -21.90 -13.07
C GLY A 19 -3.40 -23.37 -12.82
N ALA A 20 -2.86 -24.29 -13.62
CA ALA A 20 -2.97 -25.72 -13.40
C ALA A 20 -2.14 -26.21 -12.19
N ALA A 21 -0.92 -25.68 -12.01
CA ALA A 21 -0.05 -26.03 -10.90
C ALA A 21 -0.61 -25.57 -9.54
N ALA A 22 -1.26 -24.41 -9.48
CA ALA A 22 -1.92 -23.91 -8.27
C ALA A 22 -3.19 -24.67 -7.88
N VAL A 23 -3.66 -25.58 -8.74
CA VAL A 23 -4.95 -26.29 -8.63
C VAL A 23 -4.74 -27.81 -8.48
N GLY A 24 -3.52 -28.26 -8.20
CA GLY A 24 -3.18 -29.68 -8.14
C GLY A 24 -2.95 -30.27 -9.54
N GLY A 25 -1.94 -31.14 -9.65
CA GLY A 25 -1.41 -31.65 -10.92
C GLY A 25 -2.45 -32.37 -11.80
N GLU A 26 -2.13 -32.50 -13.09
CA GLU A 26 -2.95 -33.22 -14.08
C GLU A 26 -3.28 -34.64 -13.60
N GLY A 27 -4.50 -34.84 -13.08
CA GLY A 27 -5.00 -36.15 -12.62
C GLY A 27 -5.91 -36.14 -11.40
N GLU A 28 -5.95 -35.06 -10.62
CA GLU A 28 -6.79 -34.98 -9.42
C GLU A 28 -8.20 -34.39 -9.73
N PRO A 29 -9.30 -34.89 -9.11
CA PRO A 29 -10.63 -34.36 -9.36
C PRO A 29 -10.71 -32.91 -8.88
N ARG A 30 -10.73 -31.97 -9.84
CA ARG A 30 -10.81 -30.54 -9.54
C ARG A 30 -12.12 -30.19 -8.88
N THR A 31 -12.06 -29.49 -7.74
CA THR A 31 -13.26 -28.94 -7.12
C THR A 31 -13.84 -27.80 -7.99
N PRO A 32 -15.15 -27.47 -7.87
CA PRO A 32 -15.71 -26.32 -8.56
C PRO A 32 -14.97 -25.00 -8.24
N GLY A 33 -14.48 -24.84 -7.01
CA GLY A 33 -13.72 -23.65 -6.58
C GLY A 33 -12.37 -23.55 -7.27
N GLU A 34 -11.67 -24.67 -7.42
CA GLU A 34 -10.41 -24.79 -8.17
C GLU A 34 -10.56 -24.47 -9.66
N LEU A 35 -11.64 -24.95 -10.29
CA LEU A 35 -11.94 -24.60 -11.69
C LEU A 35 -12.21 -23.10 -11.87
N VAL A 36 -12.96 -22.50 -10.93
CA VAL A 36 -13.23 -21.07 -10.94
C VAL A 36 -11.92 -20.28 -10.76
N LEU A 37 -11.07 -20.66 -9.82
CA LEU A 37 -9.74 -20.05 -9.63
C LEU A 37 -8.92 -20.11 -10.90
N HIS A 38 -8.81 -21.29 -11.52
CA HIS A 38 -8.09 -21.47 -12.78
C HIS A 38 -8.60 -20.50 -13.86
N VAL A 39 -9.91 -20.47 -14.12
CA VAL A 39 -10.51 -19.63 -15.16
C VAL A 39 -10.27 -18.14 -14.88
N VAL A 40 -10.54 -17.68 -13.66
CA VAL A 40 -10.37 -16.28 -13.27
C VAL A 40 -8.90 -15.87 -13.34
N PHE A 41 -7.99 -16.72 -12.87
CA PHE A 41 -6.56 -16.45 -12.90
C PHE A 41 -6.01 -16.41 -14.34
N THR A 42 -6.39 -17.34 -15.21
CA THR A 42 -6.01 -17.30 -16.63
C THR A 42 -6.50 -16.02 -17.31
N GLN A 43 -7.74 -15.60 -17.04
CA GLN A 43 -8.28 -14.34 -17.57
C GLN A 43 -7.52 -13.12 -17.04
N PHE A 44 -7.19 -13.12 -15.75
CA PHE A 44 -6.36 -12.09 -15.12
C PHE A 44 -5.00 -11.98 -15.81
N VAL A 45 -4.27 -13.08 -15.96
CA VAL A 45 -2.95 -13.07 -16.59
C VAL A 45 -3.05 -12.61 -18.04
N ALA A 46 -3.98 -13.16 -18.83
CA ALA A 46 -4.18 -12.75 -20.22
C ALA A 46 -4.44 -11.24 -20.35
N LYS A 47 -5.23 -10.66 -19.43
CA LYS A 47 -5.55 -9.23 -19.39
C LYS A 47 -4.34 -8.39 -18.99
N VAL A 48 -3.55 -8.84 -18.01
CA VAL A 48 -2.32 -8.15 -17.59
C VAL A 48 -1.27 -8.18 -18.70
N GLU A 49 -1.07 -9.32 -19.35
CA GLU A 49 -0.13 -9.47 -20.47
C GLU A 49 -0.51 -8.58 -21.65
N ASP A 50 -1.80 -8.44 -21.95
CA ASP A 50 -2.27 -7.49 -22.98
C ASP A 50 -1.91 -6.05 -22.66
N LYS A 51 -2.11 -5.65 -21.41
CA LYS A 51 -1.71 -4.32 -20.95
C LYS A 51 -0.19 -4.14 -20.86
N MET A 52 0.54 -5.19 -20.51
CA MET A 52 2.00 -5.18 -20.46
C MET A 52 2.57 -4.91 -21.85
N ARG A 53 2.06 -5.60 -22.89
CA ARG A 53 2.43 -5.33 -24.30
C ARG A 53 2.22 -3.86 -24.68
N LYS A 54 1.10 -3.25 -24.25
CA LYS A 54 0.84 -1.81 -24.49
C LYS A 54 1.91 -0.91 -23.87
N ILE A 55 2.40 -1.24 -22.67
CA ILE A 55 3.49 -0.48 -22.02
C ILE A 55 4.82 -0.65 -22.77
N LEU A 56 5.10 -1.87 -23.25
CA LEU A 56 6.33 -2.16 -23.99
C LEU A 56 6.34 -1.54 -25.41
N ASP A 57 5.16 -1.30 -25.99
CA ASP A 57 5.02 -0.67 -27.32
C ASP A 57 5.27 0.85 -27.32
N PHE A 58 5.40 1.51 -26.16
CA PHE A 58 5.77 2.94 -26.12
C PHE A 58 7.20 3.17 -26.61
N SER A 59 7.43 4.31 -27.28
CA SER A 59 8.77 4.77 -27.69
C SER A 59 9.78 4.68 -26.55
N LEU A 60 11.01 4.24 -26.83
CA LEU A 60 12.09 4.04 -25.85
C LEU A 60 12.44 5.33 -25.06
N GLU A 61 12.18 6.50 -25.64
CA GLU A 61 12.47 7.80 -25.02
C GLU A 61 11.44 8.23 -23.97
N LYS A 62 10.26 7.59 -23.92
CA LYS A 62 9.18 7.94 -22.99
C LYS A 62 9.13 6.97 -21.82
N ASP A 63 8.88 7.45 -20.60
CA ASP A 63 8.51 6.59 -19.48
C ASP A 63 6.98 6.61 -19.30
N PRO A 64 6.23 5.62 -19.81
CA PRO A 64 4.78 5.61 -19.69
C PRO A 64 4.34 5.42 -18.23
N SER A 65 3.29 6.14 -17.83
CA SER A 65 2.75 6.01 -16.48
C SER A 65 2.06 4.65 -16.30
N VAL A 66 2.56 3.80 -15.39
CA VAL A 66 1.93 2.51 -15.08
C VAL A 66 0.53 2.68 -14.49
N ALA A 67 0.31 3.75 -13.73
CA ALA A 67 -1.00 4.09 -13.18
C ALA A 67 -2.03 4.43 -14.28
N SER A 68 -1.59 4.99 -15.41
CA SER A 68 -2.50 5.26 -16.55
C SER A 68 -2.98 3.99 -17.26
N VAL A 69 -2.30 2.85 -17.05
CA VAL A 69 -2.61 1.57 -17.72
C VAL A 69 -3.29 0.59 -16.76
N PHE A 70 -2.83 0.55 -15.51
CA PHE A 70 -3.23 -0.41 -14.48
C PHE A 70 -3.94 0.23 -13.27
N GLY A 71 -4.12 1.56 -13.28
CA GLY A 71 -4.75 2.31 -12.19
C GLY A 71 -6.22 1.93 -11.95
N ARG A 72 -6.76 2.35 -10.80
CA ARG A 72 -8.13 2.00 -10.40
C ARG A 72 -9.09 2.64 -11.41
N LYS A 73 -10.12 1.90 -11.83
CA LYS A 73 -11.16 2.34 -12.78
C LYS A 73 -10.66 2.63 -14.19
N VAL A 74 -9.38 2.38 -14.49
CA VAL A 74 -8.83 2.51 -15.86
C VAL A 74 -9.35 1.39 -16.75
N ASP A 75 -9.47 0.18 -16.20
CA ASP A 75 -10.01 -0.98 -16.90
C ASP A 75 -10.95 -1.75 -15.98
N PRO A 76 -12.27 -1.53 -16.09
CA PRO A 76 -13.26 -2.18 -15.25
C PRO A 76 -13.21 -3.71 -15.30
N THR A 77 -12.77 -4.29 -16.43
CA THR A 77 -12.63 -5.74 -16.55
C THR A 77 -11.46 -6.25 -15.71
N LEU A 78 -10.32 -5.56 -15.71
CA LEU A 78 -9.20 -5.92 -14.84
C LEU A 78 -9.59 -5.75 -13.37
N ASP A 79 -10.25 -4.65 -13.00
CA ASP A 79 -10.71 -4.43 -11.63
C ASP A 79 -11.70 -5.52 -11.17
N ALA A 80 -12.61 -5.97 -12.05
CA ALA A 80 -13.53 -7.07 -11.76
C ALA A 80 -12.81 -8.41 -11.58
N LEU A 81 -11.74 -8.68 -12.35
CA LEU A 81 -10.91 -9.87 -12.19
C LEU A 81 -10.15 -9.85 -10.86
N LEU A 82 -9.57 -8.70 -10.47
CA LEU A 82 -8.93 -8.53 -9.16
C LEU A 82 -9.90 -8.77 -8.01
N LEU A 83 -11.12 -8.21 -8.12
CA LEU A 83 -12.17 -8.42 -7.12
C LEU A 83 -12.63 -9.89 -7.06
N SER A 84 -12.73 -10.56 -8.20
CA SER A 84 -13.09 -11.98 -8.28
C SER A 84 -12.03 -12.85 -7.59
N LEU A 85 -10.74 -12.60 -7.85
CA LEU A 85 -9.63 -13.27 -7.15
C LEU A 85 -9.69 -13.03 -5.65
N ALA A 86 -9.99 -11.80 -5.22
CA ALA A 86 -10.10 -11.47 -3.81
C ALA A 86 -11.26 -12.20 -3.12
N HIS A 87 -12.43 -12.30 -3.74
CA HIS A 87 -13.54 -13.07 -3.20
C HIS A 87 -13.24 -14.57 -3.12
N ILE A 88 -12.51 -15.14 -4.09
CA ILE A 88 -12.05 -16.54 -4.01
C ILE A 88 -11.10 -16.72 -2.82
N ALA A 89 -10.21 -15.76 -2.59
CA ALA A 89 -9.24 -15.82 -1.50
C ALA A 89 -9.87 -15.77 -0.10
N VAL A 90 -11.05 -15.16 0.06
CA VAL A 90 -11.78 -15.20 1.34
C VAL A 90 -12.06 -16.64 1.77
N CYS A 91 -12.44 -17.50 0.84
CA CYS A 91 -12.72 -18.90 1.14
C CYS A 91 -11.46 -19.78 1.10
N ASN A 92 -10.49 -19.44 0.24
CA ASN A 92 -9.30 -20.26 0.02
C ASN A 92 -8.08 -19.44 -0.43
N ALA A 93 -7.44 -18.74 0.52
CA ALA A 93 -6.34 -17.83 0.24
C ALA A 93 -5.06 -18.52 -0.25
N GLY A 94 -4.79 -19.74 0.24
CA GLY A 94 -3.57 -20.49 -0.07
C GLY A 94 -3.37 -20.67 -1.59
N PRO A 95 -4.31 -21.33 -2.30
CA PRO A 95 -4.22 -21.53 -3.74
C PRO A 95 -4.17 -20.24 -4.57
N VAL A 96 -4.83 -19.18 -4.11
CA VAL A 96 -4.75 -17.86 -4.78
C VAL A 96 -3.32 -17.30 -4.69
N VAL A 97 -2.71 -17.36 -3.51
CA VAL A 97 -1.32 -16.91 -3.32
C VAL A 97 -0.33 -17.82 -4.04
N GLU A 98 -0.55 -19.14 -4.01
CA GLU A 98 0.25 -20.13 -4.75
C GLU A 98 0.14 -19.95 -6.28
N ALA A 99 -0.94 -19.38 -6.81
CA ALA A 99 -1.03 -19.00 -8.22
C ALA A 99 -0.27 -17.69 -8.52
N ILE A 100 -0.46 -16.66 -7.68
CA ILE A 100 0.09 -15.32 -7.94
C ILE A 100 1.62 -15.28 -7.75
N MET A 101 2.16 -15.95 -6.74
CA MET A 101 3.59 -15.86 -6.40
C MET A 101 4.53 -16.42 -7.49
N PRO A 102 4.25 -17.59 -8.11
CA PRO A 102 5.01 -18.06 -9.27
C PRO A 102 4.86 -17.14 -10.47
N TRP A 103 3.65 -16.67 -10.78
CA TRP A 103 3.44 -15.71 -11.87
C TRP A 103 4.26 -14.44 -11.68
N ARG A 104 4.36 -13.93 -10.45
CA ARG A 104 5.22 -12.78 -10.14
C ARG A 104 6.69 -13.03 -10.51
N LYS A 105 7.18 -14.28 -10.39
CA LYS A 105 8.55 -14.64 -10.77
C LYS A 105 8.74 -14.61 -12.28
N THR A 106 7.78 -15.11 -13.07
CA THR A 106 7.87 -15.08 -14.56
C THR A 106 7.89 -13.65 -15.10
N GLN A 107 7.25 -12.72 -14.40
CA GLN A 107 7.32 -11.29 -14.76
C GLN A 107 8.72 -10.67 -14.62
N ARG A 108 9.64 -11.31 -13.89
CA ARG A 108 11.05 -10.86 -13.76
C ARG A 108 11.94 -11.31 -14.92
N GLU A 109 11.43 -12.16 -15.81
CA GLU A 109 12.18 -12.62 -16.97
C GLU A 109 12.42 -11.50 -17.98
N SER A 110 13.57 -11.58 -18.66
CA SER A 110 13.94 -10.60 -19.68
C SER A 110 12.92 -10.60 -20.81
N VAL A 111 12.63 -9.40 -21.30
CA VAL A 111 11.84 -9.20 -22.52
C VAL A 111 12.53 -9.94 -23.67
N PRO A 112 11.78 -10.74 -24.45
CA PRO A 112 12.33 -11.51 -25.56
C PRO A 112 12.84 -10.61 -26.71
N LEU A 113 13.76 -11.15 -27.50
CA LEU A 113 14.55 -10.37 -28.48
C LEU A 113 13.68 -9.78 -29.60
N ASP A 114 12.61 -10.44 -30.00
CA ASP A 114 11.65 -9.98 -31.00
C ASP A 114 10.98 -8.66 -30.59
N ILE A 115 10.63 -8.51 -29.30
CA ILE A 115 10.07 -7.26 -28.76
C ILE A 115 11.13 -6.16 -28.75
N VAL A 116 12.38 -6.49 -28.41
CA VAL A 116 13.50 -5.53 -28.43
C VAL A 116 13.76 -5.03 -29.85
N GLU A 117 13.79 -5.93 -30.83
CA GLU A 117 13.96 -5.61 -32.25
C GLU A 117 12.84 -4.70 -32.76
N LYS A 118 11.58 -5.02 -32.42
CA LYS A 118 10.41 -4.19 -32.76
C LYS A 118 10.54 -2.77 -32.19
N ALA A 119 10.96 -2.63 -30.93
CA ALA A 119 11.12 -1.33 -30.28
C ALA A 119 12.25 -0.49 -30.91
N LEU A 120 13.36 -1.14 -31.31
CA LEU A 120 14.46 -0.49 -32.01
C LEU A 120 14.05 0.01 -33.40
N GLN A 121 13.28 -0.79 -34.14
CA GLN A 121 12.73 -0.41 -35.45
C GLN A 121 11.80 0.80 -35.32
N ALA A 122 10.94 0.82 -34.29
CA ALA A 122 10.03 1.95 -34.04
C ALA A 122 10.75 3.26 -33.66
N THR A 123 11.97 3.16 -33.12
CA THR A 123 12.78 4.32 -32.66
C THR A 123 13.89 4.69 -33.66
N GLY A 124 14.06 3.96 -34.77
CA GLY A 124 15.07 4.25 -35.80
C GLY A 124 16.53 4.02 -35.38
N GLY A 125 16.77 3.28 -34.29
CA GLY A 125 18.10 3.14 -33.66
C GLY A 125 18.98 2.03 -34.26
N LYS A 126 20.27 2.32 -34.52
CA LYS A 126 21.29 1.33 -34.94
C LYS A 126 21.88 0.55 -33.74
N GLY A 127 22.39 -0.65 -34.01
CA GLY A 127 22.70 -1.76 -33.07
C GLY A 127 23.53 -1.52 -31.80
N ARG A 128 24.08 -0.34 -31.51
CA ARG A 128 24.62 -0.01 -30.17
C ARG A 128 23.52 0.21 -29.12
N MET A 129 22.30 0.54 -29.55
CA MET A 129 21.16 0.84 -28.69
C MET A 129 20.45 -0.43 -28.17
N GLY A 130 20.78 -1.63 -28.65
CA GLY A 130 20.02 -2.85 -28.32
C GLY A 130 20.12 -3.29 -26.86
N GLY A 131 21.30 -3.17 -26.25
CA GLY A 131 21.48 -3.47 -24.82
C GLY A 131 20.74 -2.48 -23.92
N GLU A 132 20.79 -1.20 -24.28
CA GLU A 132 20.08 -0.11 -23.59
C GLU A 132 18.56 -0.24 -23.74
N ALA A 133 18.07 -0.52 -24.96
CA ALA A 133 16.66 -0.77 -25.25
C ALA A 133 16.11 -1.95 -24.44
N ARG A 134 16.85 -3.07 -24.37
CA ARG A 134 16.45 -4.21 -23.54
C ARG A 134 16.41 -3.85 -22.06
N GLY A 135 17.37 -3.06 -21.58
CA GLY A 135 17.38 -2.54 -20.21
C GLY A 135 16.14 -1.69 -19.91
N ILE A 136 15.79 -0.75 -20.80
CA ILE A 136 14.61 0.11 -20.67
C ILE A 136 13.32 -0.73 -20.64
N LEU A 137 13.17 -1.68 -21.57
CA LEU A 137 11.99 -2.53 -21.66
C LEU A 137 11.86 -3.45 -20.44
N ASN A 138 12.96 -4.03 -19.96
CA ASN A 138 12.98 -4.82 -18.74
C ASN A 138 12.58 -3.99 -17.53
N GLN A 139 13.08 -2.75 -17.42
CA GLN A 139 12.71 -1.85 -16.34
C GLN A 139 11.21 -1.51 -16.38
N ARG A 140 10.65 -1.22 -17.56
CA ARG A 140 9.20 -0.98 -17.72
C ARG A 140 8.37 -2.19 -17.32
N LYS A 141 8.74 -3.38 -17.79
CA LYS A 141 8.08 -4.64 -17.43
C LYS A 141 8.11 -4.86 -15.91
N HIS A 142 9.27 -4.64 -15.29
CA HIS A 142 9.45 -4.80 -13.86
C HIS A 142 8.58 -3.84 -13.04
N VAL A 143 8.62 -2.55 -13.33
CA VAL A 143 7.83 -1.52 -12.64
C VAL A 143 6.33 -1.76 -12.83
N ALA A 144 5.89 -2.12 -14.04
CA ALA A 144 4.50 -2.46 -14.32
C ALA A 144 4.04 -3.71 -13.56
N SER A 145 4.87 -4.75 -13.49
CA SER A 145 4.58 -5.98 -12.75
C SER A 145 4.43 -5.70 -11.25
N ILE A 146 5.35 -4.94 -10.65
CA ILE A 146 5.23 -4.53 -9.25
C ILE A 146 3.92 -3.79 -9.02
N TYR A 147 3.61 -2.80 -9.86
CA TYR A 147 2.38 -2.01 -9.72
C TYR A 147 1.11 -2.88 -9.75
N VAL A 148 1.01 -3.80 -10.71
CA VAL A 148 -0.14 -4.71 -10.82
C VAL A 148 -0.22 -5.66 -9.63
N PHE A 149 0.91 -6.19 -9.18
CA PHE A 149 0.98 -7.07 -8.03
C PHE A 149 0.55 -6.34 -6.74
N SER A 150 1.06 -5.13 -6.49
CA SER A 150 0.64 -4.30 -5.35
C SER A 150 -0.86 -3.96 -5.42
N ARG A 151 -1.40 -3.73 -6.63
CA ARG A 151 -2.85 -3.55 -6.83
C ARG A 151 -3.67 -4.80 -6.49
N ALA A 152 -3.18 -5.97 -6.89
CA ALA A 152 -3.85 -7.24 -6.58
C ALA A 152 -3.84 -7.52 -5.08
N LEU A 153 -2.68 -7.35 -4.43
CA LEU A 153 -2.53 -7.49 -2.98
C LEU A 153 -3.45 -6.55 -2.21
N LEU A 154 -3.57 -5.28 -2.63
CA LEU A 154 -4.43 -4.32 -1.96
C LEU A 154 -5.89 -4.75 -1.96
N VAL A 155 -6.40 -5.20 -3.11
CA VAL A 155 -7.79 -5.69 -3.23
C VAL A 155 -7.97 -6.98 -2.44
N LEU A 156 -6.99 -7.88 -2.47
CA LEU A 156 -6.98 -9.13 -1.70
C LEU A 156 -7.11 -8.85 -0.19
N ILE A 157 -6.19 -8.04 0.36
CA ILE A 157 -6.10 -7.72 1.79
C ILE A 157 -7.38 -7.00 2.24
N GLN A 158 -7.85 -5.99 1.51
CA GLN A 158 -9.08 -5.26 1.85
C GLN A 158 -10.35 -6.13 1.86
N THR A 159 -10.31 -7.28 1.18
CA THR A 159 -11.44 -8.23 1.16
C THR A 159 -11.30 -9.26 2.28
N MET A 160 -10.10 -9.71 2.58
CA MET A 160 -9.85 -10.69 3.65
C MET A 160 -9.98 -10.11 5.06
N THR A 161 -9.61 -8.84 5.27
CA THR A 161 -9.60 -8.21 6.60
C THR A 161 -10.99 -7.88 7.15
N LYS A 162 -12.07 -8.07 6.38
CA LYS A 162 -13.43 -7.75 6.85
C LYS A 162 -14.03 -8.79 7.78
N ASP A 163 -13.66 -10.07 7.67
CA ASP A 163 -14.42 -11.16 8.30
C ASP A 163 -13.57 -12.36 8.79
N SER A 164 -12.23 -12.30 8.77
CA SER A 164 -11.37 -13.44 9.15
C SER A 164 -10.22 -13.04 10.09
N PRO A 165 -9.86 -13.90 11.06
CA PRO A 165 -8.67 -13.68 11.89
C PRO A 165 -7.36 -13.72 11.08
N PRO A 166 -6.25 -13.20 11.65
CA PRO A 166 -4.90 -13.32 11.10
C PRO A 166 -4.58 -14.75 10.70
N SER A 167 -4.47 -15.02 9.39
CA SER A 167 -3.91 -16.30 8.94
C SER A 167 -2.38 -16.19 8.94
N SER A 168 -1.66 -17.31 9.14
CA SER A 168 -0.19 -17.34 9.01
C SER A 168 0.31 -16.78 7.67
N LEU A 169 -0.50 -16.89 6.63
CA LEU A 169 -0.28 -16.31 5.32
C LEU A 169 -0.36 -14.76 5.33
N ALA A 170 -1.27 -14.17 6.11
CA ALA A 170 -1.35 -12.72 6.26
C ALA A 170 -0.06 -12.15 6.88
N THR A 171 0.47 -12.78 7.94
CA THR A 171 1.74 -12.40 8.57
C THR A 171 2.93 -12.55 7.61
N GLN A 172 2.97 -13.62 6.80
CA GLN A 172 4.03 -13.79 5.79
C GLN A 172 3.97 -12.73 4.69
N LEU A 173 2.76 -12.39 4.23
CA LEU A 173 2.56 -11.31 3.28
C LEU A 173 2.97 -9.96 3.87
N GLU A 174 2.64 -9.71 5.13
CA GLU A 174 2.98 -8.48 5.86
C GLU A 174 4.48 -8.24 5.83
N HIS A 175 5.26 -9.19 6.36
CA HIS A 175 6.72 -9.10 6.40
C HIS A 175 7.32 -8.98 5.00
N THR A 176 6.78 -9.69 4.00
CA THR A 176 7.27 -9.60 2.61
C THR A 176 7.03 -8.22 2.03
N ILE A 177 5.82 -7.67 2.20
CA ILE A 177 5.43 -6.37 1.64
C ILE A 177 6.15 -5.24 2.38
N PHE A 178 6.29 -5.34 3.70
CA PHE A 178 7.02 -4.36 4.49
C PHE A 178 8.50 -4.32 4.09
N ALA A 179 9.16 -5.49 3.96
CA ALA A 179 10.54 -5.55 3.48
C ALA A 179 10.69 -4.91 2.08
N GLU A 180 9.78 -5.23 1.15
CA GLU A 180 9.79 -4.64 -0.19
C GLU A 180 9.54 -3.13 -0.19
N TYR A 181 8.69 -2.63 0.71
CA TYR A 181 8.44 -1.20 0.88
C TYR A 181 9.66 -0.50 1.47
N ARG A 182 10.21 -1.02 2.58
CA ARG A 182 11.39 -0.49 3.27
C ARG A 182 12.60 -0.38 2.34
N ASP A 183 12.78 -1.38 1.48
CA ASP A 183 13.95 -1.48 0.62
C ASP A 183 13.81 -0.66 -0.70
N LEU A 184 12.69 0.06 -0.90
CA LEU A 184 12.56 1.01 -2.00
C LEU A 184 13.58 2.14 -1.87
N ASP A 185 14.31 2.40 -2.96
CA ASP A 185 15.28 3.50 -3.01
C ASP A 185 14.58 4.88 -2.98
N PRO A 186 14.86 5.72 -1.94
CA PRO A 186 14.32 7.07 -1.86
C PRO A 186 14.62 7.95 -3.09
N ARG A 187 15.76 7.73 -3.77
CA ARG A 187 16.11 8.49 -4.98
C ARG A 187 15.23 8.12 -6.16
N ALA A 188 14.97 6.82 -6.35
CA ALA A 188 14.05 6.33 -7.37
C ALA A 188 12.64 6.87 -7.15
N LEU A 189 12.20 6.93 -5.89
CA LEU A 189 10.94 7.55 -5.49
C LEU A 189 10.91 9.05 -5.79
N ALA A 190 12.00 9.80 -5.59
CA ALA A 190 12.02 11.21 -5.92
C ALA A 190 11.92 11.47 -7.45
N GLN A 191 12.59 10.65 -8.25
CA GLN A 191 12.81 10.85 -9.68
C GLN A 191 11.72 10.30 -10.59
N SER A 192 11.06 9.18 -10.22
CA SER A 192 10.09 8.51 -11.08
C SER A 192 8.67 8.60 -10.52
N SER A 193 7.74 9.11 -11.32
CA SER A 193 6.31 9.10 -10.98
C SER A 193 5.74 7.69 -10.82
N ASN A 194 6.31 6.71 -11.54
CA ASN A 194 5.91 5.31 -11.43
C ASN A 194 6.30 4.73 -10.08
N TRP A 195 7.54 4.96 -9.62
CA TRP A 195 7.97 4.55 -8.27
C TRP A 195 7.17 5.25 -7.18
N LYS A 196 6.86 6.55 -7.29
CA LYS A 196 5.95 7.24 -6.35
C LYS A 196 4.59 6.54 -6.25
N SER A 197 4.05 6.15 -7.40
CA SER A 197 2.75 5.46 -7.46
C SER A 197 2.82 4.07 -6.83
N ILE A 198 3.93 3.35 -6.99
CA ILE A 198 4.18 2.06 -6.34
C ILE A 198 4.32 2.23 -4.83
N GLY A 199 5.11 3.21 -4.36
CA GLY A 199 5.26 3.51 -2.94
C GLY A 199 3.92 3.83 -2.29
N SER A 200 3.07 4.64 -2.94
CA SER A 200 1.71 4.92 -2.49
C SER A 200 0.83 3.67 -2.40
N LEU A 201 0.96 2.74 -3.35
CA LEU A 201 0.21 1.48 -3.28
C LEU A 201 0.68 0.61 -2.12
N TYR A 202 1.98 0.48 -1.89
CA TYR A 202 2.48 -0.28 -0.76
C TYR A 202 2.08 0.35 0.58
N SER A 203 2.12 1.67 0.71
CA SER A 203 1.62 2.33 1.92
C SER A 203 0.12 2.09 2.13
N GLU A 204 -0.70 2.12 1.06
CA GLU A 204 -2.12 1.74 1.13
C GLU A 204 -2.30 0.27 1.56
N VAL A 205 -1.45 -0.63 1.06
CA VAL A 205 -1.48 -2.06 1.43
C VAL A 205 -1.16 -2.25 2.90
N LEU A 206 -0.05 -1.68 3.38
CA LEU A 206 0.36 -1.77 4.80
C LEU A 206 -0.69 -1.15 5.72
N GLY A 207 -1.28 -0.01 5.33
CA GLY A 207 -2.40 0.58 6.06
C GLY A 207 -3.64 -0.33 6.12
N ALA A 208 -3.95 -1.05 5.05
CA ALA A 208 -5.04 -2.03 5.03
C ALA A 208 -4.72 -3.30 5.85
N MET A 209 -3.45 -3.67 6.03
CA MET A 209 -3.03 -4.76 6.92
C MET A 209 -3.10 -4.33 8.39
N ALA A 210 -2.73 -3.09 8.69
CA ALA A 210 -2.84 -2.51 10.03
C ALA A 210 -4.30 -2.43 10.54
N ASP A 211 -5.30 -2.50 9.65
CA ASP A 211 -6.71 -2.63 10.06
C ASP A 211 -6.99 -3.96 10.80
N ALA A 212 -6.19 -5.01 10.58
CA ALA A 212 -6.32 -6.29 11.29
C ALA A 212 -5.17 -6.55 12.27
N HIS A 213 -3.95 -6.11 11.95
CA HIS A 213 -2.73 -6.39 12.71
C HIS A 213 -2.03 -5.07 13.07
N PHE A 214 -2.68 -4.22 13.85
CA PHE A 214 -2.19 -2.86 14.11
C PHE A 214 -0.80 -2.88 14.75
N GLU A 215 -0.66 -3.53 15.91
CA GLU A 215 0.60 -3.62 16.67
C GLU A 215 1.76 -4.15 15.81
N SER A 216 1.56 -5.30 15.16
CA SER A 216 2.58 -5.95 14.30
C SER A 216 3.11 -5.02 13.21
N VAL A 217 2.22 -4.36 12.47
CA VAL A 217 2.62 -3.44 11.38
C VAL A 217 3.30 -2.20 11.96
N THR A 218 2.75 -1.60 13.01
CA THR A 218 3.31 -0.38 13.60
C THR A 218 4.66 -0.59 14.24
N ASP A 219 4.88 -1.74 14.89
CA ASP A 219 6.15 -2.10 15.51
C ASP A 219 7.24 -2.32 14.47
N GLU A 220 6.89 -2.92 13.32
CA GLU A 220 7.83 -3.10 12.22
C GLU A 220 8.31 -1.74 11.68
N PHE A 221 7.40 -0.76 11.55
CA PHE A 221 7.73 0.62 11.21
C PHE A 221 8.63 1.28 12.26
N LEU A 222 8.26 1.22 13.54
CA LEU A 222 9.01 1.83 14.63
C LEU A 222 10.41 1.23 14.76
N THR A 223 10.52 -0.09 14.59
CA THR A 223 11.81 -0.82 14.63
C THR A 223 12.69 -0.40 13.45
N ALA A 224 12.11 -0.33 12.24
CA ALA A 224 12.85 0.10 11.06
C ALA A 224 13.36 1.54 11.19
N ILE A 225 12.53 2.47 11.68
CA ILE A 225 12.93 3.87 11.89
C ILE A 225 14.05 3.96 12.94
N SER A 226 13.91 3.26 14.07
CA SER A 226 14.92 3.26 15.14
C SER A 226 16.26 2.67 14.69
N SER A 227 16.25 1.68 13.79
CA SER A 227 17.47 1.08 13.26
C SER A 227 18.29 2.05 12.39
N LEU A 228 17.63 3.04 11.77
CA LEU A 228 18.22 3.98 10.83
C LEU A 228 18.68 5.29 11.50
N SER A 229 18.24 5.59 12.72
CA SER A 229 18.59 6.84 13.42
C SER A 229 20.02 6.90 13.99
N SER A 230 20.86 5.87 13.76
CA SER A 230 22.19 5.75 14.35
C SER A 230 23.36 6.17 13.43
N ASP A 231 23.14 6.39 12.13
CA ASP A 231 24.18 6.71 11.14
C ASP A 231 23.74 7.91 10.29
N GLN A 232 24.61 8.89 9.95
CA GLN A 232 24.13 10.18 9.39
C GLN A 232 24.05 10.25 7.85
N GLY A 233 22.92 10.76 7.32
CA GLY A 233 22.78 11.40 5.99
C GLY A 233 21.86 10.69 5.00
N GLU A 234 22.23 9.49 4.53
CA GLU A 234 21.37 8.67 3.65
C GLU A 234 20.15 8.10 4.40
N THR A 235 20.29 8.03 5.73
CA THR A 235 19.28 7.57 6.67
C THR A 235 18.07 8.50 6.73
N ASP A 236 18.24 9.83 6.64
CA ASP A 236 17.12 10.79 6.72
C ASP A 236 16.08 10.55 5.62
N ALA A 237 16.51 10.36 4.38
CA ALA A 237 15.60 10.10 3.26
C ALA A 237 14.87 8.75 3.38
N ARG A 238 15.52 7.76 4.00
CA ARG A 238 14.91 6.46 4.30
C ARG A 238 13.91 6.54 5.46
N VAL A 239 14.24 7.29 6.51
CA VAL A 239 13.33 7.57 7.62
C VAL A 239 12.08 8.31 7.12
N GLU A 240 12.23 9.35 6.30
CA GLU A 240 11.09 10.02 5.69
C GLU A 240 10.24 9.09 4.82
N HIS A 241 10.87 8.18 4.06
CA HIS A 241 10.15 7.17 3.28
C HIS A 241 9.33 6.22 4.16
N LEU A 242 9.91 5.73 5.26
CA LEU A 242 9.18 4.91 6.23
C LEU A 242 8.02 5.66 6.87
N LEU A 243 8.23 6.92 7.28
CA LEU A 243 7.19 7.77 7.85
C LEU A 243 6.02 8.01 6.88
N ARG A 244 6.29 8.16 5.58
CA ARG A 244 5.23 8.25 4.56
C ARG A 244 4.39 6.97 4.46
N GLY A 245 4.95 5.81 4.84
CA GLY A 245 4.25 4.54 4.87
C GLY A 245 3.12 4.50 5.90
N LEU A 246 3.30 5.21 7.02
CA LEU A 246 2.32 5.30 8.11
C LEU A 246 1.09 6.14 7.77
N LYS A 247 1.11 6.91 6.68
CA LYS A 247 0.01 7.81 6.27
C LYS A 247 -1.36 7.11 6.18
N HIS A 248 -1.37 5.83 5.81
CA HIS A 248 -2.60 5.05 5.64
C HIS A 248 -2.94 4.16 6.84
N VAL A 249 -2.11 4.15 7.88
CA VAL A 249 -2.39 3.45 9.13
C VAL A 249 -3.42 4.26 9.92
N LYS A 250 -4.53 3.63 10.28
CA LYS A 250 -5.63 4.29 10.99
C LYS A 250 -5.49 4.07 12.48
N LEU A 251 -5.43 5.15 13.24
CA LEU A 251 -5.51 5.10 14.70
C LEU A 251 -6.96 4.90 15.10
N ARG A 252 -7.25 3.78 15.76
CA ARG A 252 -8.59 3.48 16.25
C ARG A 252 -8.78 4.12 17.62
N VAL A 253 -9.84 4.90 17.75
CA VAL A 253 -10.23 5.57 19.01
C VAL A 253 -11.36 4.81 19.72
N TRP A 254 -11.89 3.76 19.07
CA TRP A 254 -13.05 3.00 19.53
C TRP A 254 -12.73 1.50 19.54
N GLN A 255 -13.32 0.81 20.52
CA GLN A 255 -12.89 -0.45 21.13
C GLN A 255 -11.70 -0.26 22.09
N PRO A 256 -11.84 -0.64 23.39
CA PRO A 256 -10.80 -0.42 24.40
C PRO A 256 -9.44 -1.00 24.00
N GLU A 257 -9.42 -2.20 23.45
CA GLU A 257 -8.19 -2.90 23.07
C GLU A 257 -7.46 -2.17 21.93
N ALA A 258 -8.18 -1.79 20.88
CA ALA A 258 -7.61 -1.06 19.75
C ALA A 258 -7.16 0.37 20.11
N PHE A 259 -7.80 0.98 21.12
CA PHE A 259 -7.38 2.27 21.66
C PHE A 259 -6.08 2.16 22.46
N GLU A 260 -5.93 1.13 23.28
CA GLU A 260 -4.70 0.85 24.04
C GLU A 260 -3.50 0.65 23.09
N GLU A 261 -3.66 -0.21 22.07
CA GLU A 261 -2.65 -0.41 21.02
C GLU A 261 -2.28 0.91 20.32
N ALA A 262 -3.26 1.74 19.96
CA ALA A 262 -3.01 3.03 19.32
C ALA A 262 -2.31 4.04 20.25
N ALA A 263 -2.63 4.03 21.55
CA ALA A 263 -2.00 4.88 22.55
C ALA A 263 -0.54 4.50 22.81
N GLU A 264 -0.25 3.20 22.92
CA GLU A 264 1.11 2.67 23.05
C GLU A 264 1.96 3.04 21.83
N PHE A 265 1.42 2.83 20.62
CA PHE A 265 2.06 3.27 19.38
C PHE A 265 2.34 4.78 19.39
N LEU A 266 1.36 5.62 19.75
CA LEU A 266 1.53 7.06 19.80
C LEU A 266 2.61 7.50 20.80
N ALA A 267 2.70 6.85 21.96
CA ALA A 267 3.74 7.13 22.95
C ALA A 267 5.13 6.78 22.41
N ALA A 268 5.29 5.60 21.78
CA ALA A 268 6.55 5.19 21.15
C ALA A 268 6.93 6.09 19.96
N PHE A 269 5.95 6.44 19.12
CA PHE A 269 6.11 7.35 17.98
C PHE A 269 6.54 8.76 18.43
N ALA A 270 5.93 9.29 19.50
CA ALA A 270 6.31 10.57 20.10
C ALA A 270 7.74 10.52 20.67
N GLY A 271 8.14 9.40 21.28
CA GLY A 271 9.51 9.18 21.73
C GLY A 271 10.53 9.24 20.58
N GLN A 272 10.24 8.63 19.44
CA GLN A 272 11.10 8.72 18.25
C GLN A 272 11.14 10.14 17.67
N PHE A 273 10.00 10.84 17.64
CA PHE A 273 9.94 12.23 17.19
C PHE A 273 10.78 13.17 18.07
N ALA A 274 10.76 12.97 19.40
CA ALA A 274 11.54 13.76 20.36
C ALA A 274 13.05 13.67 20.08
N ASN A 275 13.49 12.46 19.73
CA ASN A 275 14.89 12.14 19.44
C ASN A 275 15.28 12.44 17.99
N ALA A 276 14.33 12.75 17.10
CA ALA A 276 14.60 13.04 15.71
C ALA A 276 15.28 14.41 15.55
N HIS A 277 16.33 14.44 14.72
CA HIS A 277 17.04 15.65 14.35
C HIS A 277 16.78 15.98 12.87
N GLY A 278 16.68 17.25 12.54
CA GLY A 278 16.41 17.70 11.17
C GLY A 278 14.95 18.07 10.92
N GLN A 279 14.76 19.22 10.29
CA GLN A 279 13.44 19.80 10.01
C GLN A 279 12.60 18.94 9.05
N SER A 280 13.26 18.28 8.10
CA SER A 280 12.59 17.44 7.09
C SER A 280 11.97 16.19 7.73
N ILE A 281 12.72 15.49 8.59
CA ILE A 281 12.23 14.33 9.34
C ILE A 281 11.08 14.75 10.28
N LYS A 282 11.24 15.84 11.04
CA LYS A 282 10.17 16.34 11.93
C LYS A 282 8.90 16.69 11.17
N THR A 283 9.02 17.24 9.97
CA THR A 283 7.88 17.49 9.08
C THR A 283 7.23 16.17 8.64
N ALA A 284 8.02 15.17 8.26
CA ALA A 284 7.52 13.86 7.87
C ALA A 284 6.78 13.13 9.02
N PHE A 285 7.25 13.25 10.27
CA PHE A 285 6.53 12.74 11.45
C PHE A 285 5.15 13.39 11.61
N ALA A 286 5.06 14.71 11.44
CA ALA A 286 3.79 15.43 11.51
C ALA A 286 2.86 15.07 10.34
N GLU A 287 3.42 14.89 9.13
CA GLU A 287 2.66 14.45 7.95
C GLU A 287 2.10 13.04 8.10
N ALA A 288 2.85 12.12 8.72
CA ALA A 288 2.40 10.76 8.98
C ALA A 288 1.10 10.72 9.82
N LEU A 289 0.98 11.59 10.83
CA LEU A 289 -0.20 11.69 11.70
C LEU A 289 -1.36 12.49 11.09
N THR A 290 -1.11 13.34 10.08
CA THR A 290 -2.17 14.14 9.42
C THR A 290 -2.76 13.45 8.19
N GLY A 291 -2.00 12.54 7.56
CA GLY A 291 -2.44 11.59 6.55
C GLY A 291 -3.78 10.88 6.84
N PRO A 292 -3.97 10.26 8.02
CA PRO A 292 -5.20 9.54 8.35
C PRO A 292 -6.46 10.42 8.39
N CYS A 293 -6.33 11.74 8.57
CA CYS A 293 -7.48 12.66 8.67
C CYS A 293 -7.96 13.23 7.32
N THR A 294 -7.23 13.04 6.20
CA THR A 294 -7.46 13.84 4.97
C THR A 294 -8.16 13.12 3.81
N GLU A 295 -8.16 11.79 3.73
CA GLU A 295 -8.71 11.08 2.55
C GLU A 295 -10.24 10.88 2.60
N ASP A 296 -10.84 10.80 3.79
CA ASP A 296 -12.29 10.68 3.92
C ASP A 296 -13.04 11.95 3.50
N CYS A 297 -12.42 13.12 3.63
CA CYS A 297 -12.97 14.37 3.12
C CYS A 297 -12.96 14.48 1.58
N ARG A 298 -12.14 13.70 0.85
CA ARG A 298 -11.94 13.88 -0.60
C ARG A 298 -12.79 12.93 -1.48
N ARG A 299 -13.31 11.84 -0.92
CA ARG A 299 -14.11 10.83 -1.68
C ARG A 299 -15.62 11.08 -1.70
N GLY A 300 -16.12 12.13 -1.06
CA GLY A 300 -17.57 12.41 -1.03
C GLY A 300 -18.41 11.32 -0.35
N GLY A 301 -17.77 10.34 0.29
CA GLY A 301 -18.39 9.62 1.40
C GLY A 301 -18.59 10.60 2.54
N GLN A 302 -19.49 10.30 3.48
CA GLN A 302 -19.43 10.97 4.77
C GLN A 302 -17.96 11.00 5.21
N PRO A 303 -17.44 12.12 5.74
CA PRO A 303 -16.20 12.02 6.49
C PRO A 303 -16.42 10.87 7.45
N SER A 304 -15.60 9.81 7.40
CA SER A 304 -15.45 8.98 8.59
C SER A 304 -14.85 9.92 9.61
N PHE A 305 -15.74 10.64 10.30
CA PHE A 305 -15.47 11.05 11.65
C PHE A 305 -15.10 9.75 12.36
N VAL A 306 -13.80 9.50 12.55
CA VAL A 306 -13.35 8.73 13.71
C VAL A 306 -13.03 9.74 14.82
N VAL A 307 -13.96 10.67 15.02
CA VAL A 307 -14.53 10.93 16.33
C VAL A 307 -16.04 10.68 16.14
N GLU A 308 -16.42 9.44 15.82
CA GLU A 308 -17.79 9.04 16.07
C GLU A 308 -17.92 8.99 17.58
N SER A 309 -18.57 10.04 18.08
CA SER A 309 -18.90 10.32 19.46
C SER A 309 -19.36 9.07 20.18
N CYS A 310 -18.55 8.58 21.10
CA CYS A 310 -18.92 7.39 21.86
C CYS A 310 -18.13 7.39 23.17
N THR A 311 -18.87 7.51 24.27
CA THR A 311 -18.40 7.63 25.65
C THR A 311 -17.72 6.33 26.07
N VAL A 312 -16.42 6.38 26.37
CA VAL A 312 -15.72 5.34 27.12
C VAL A 312 -15.09 6.01 28.33
N ASP A 313 -15.53 5.63 29.53
CA ASP A 313 -14.85 5.96 30.77
C ASP A 313 -13.48 5.27 30.78
N LEU A 314 -12.42 6.03 30.52
CA LEU A 314 -11.04 5.59 30.80
C LEU A 314 -10.78 5.71 32.30
N SER A 315 -9.96 4.82 32.86
CA SER A 315 -9.43 5.01 34.20
C SER A 315 -8.48 6.23 34.22
N GLU A 316 -8.53 7.03 35.29
CA GLU A 316 -7.74 8.28 35.44
C GLU A 316 -6.22 8.08 35.23
N SER A 317 -5.69 6.86 35.39
CA SER A 317 -4.27 6.55 35.22
C SER A 317 -3.82 6.57 33.76
N VAL A 318 -4.58 5.96 32.85
CA VAL A 318 -4.22 5.87 31.42
C VAL A 318 -4.32 7.25 30.76
N GLN A 319 -5.28 8.06 31.22
CA GLN A 319 -5.44 9.44 30.80
C GLN A 319 -4.20 10.29 31.15
N TYR A 320 -3.64 10.11 32.35
CA TYR A 320 -2.45 10.83 32.79
C TYR A 320 -1.18 10.41 32.03
N ASP A 321 -1.03 9.13 31.68
CA ASP A 321 0.16 8.62 31.00
C ASP A 321 0.25 9.08 29.53
N VAL A 322 -0.88 9.13 28.81
CA VAL A 322 -0.93 9.66 27.44
C VAL A 322 -0.69 11.18 27.43
N GLU A 323 -1.29 11.91 28.39
CA GLU A 323 -1.11 13.35 28.53
C GLU A 323 0.33 13.68 28.96
N ALA A 324 0.94 12.90 29.85
CA ALA A 324 2.33 13.04 30.28
C ALA A 324 3.34 12.64 29.18
N ALA A 325 3.08 11.59 28.41
CA ALA A 325 3.93 11.20 27.27
C ALA A 325 3.92 12.27 26.17
N LEU A 326 2.76 12.89 25.90
CA LEU A 326 2.63 13.90 24.84
C LEU A 326 3.05 15.32 25.29
N LEU A 327 2.78 15.70 26.55
CA LEU A 327 3.21 16.99 27.12
C LEU A 327 4.67 16.98 27.59
N GLY A 328 5.19 15.83 28.05
CA GLY A 328 6.58 15.67 28.50
C GLY A 328 7.60 15.69 27.37
N VAL A 329 7.18 15.41 26.13
CA VAL A 329 8.02 15.46 24.92
C VAL A 329 8.20 16.89 24.38
N CYS A 330 7.32 17.83 24.76
CA CYS A 330 7.41 19.23 24.33
C CYS A 330 8.28 20.08 25.29
N THR A 331 9.59 19.81 25.35
CA THR A 331 10.54 20.80 25.90
C THR A 331 10.88 21.85 24.83
N PRO A 332 11.04 23.15 25.21
CA PRO A 332 11.10 24.24 24.24
C PRO A 332 12.47 24.28 23.54
N THR A 333 12.62 23.56 22.43
CA THR A 333 13.79 23.70 21.55
C THR A 333 13.39 24.06 20.12
N HIS A 334 13.52 25.36 19.84
CA HIS A 334 13.79 26.04 18.56
C HIS A 334 13.17 25.57 17.23
N ASP A 335 11.88 25.20 17.16
CA ASP A 335 11.21 25.22 15.84
C ASP A 335 9.71 25.60 15.85
N TYR A 336 9.46 26.90 15.96
CA TYR A 336 8.14 27.49 16.22
C TYR A 336 7.07 27.18 15.14
N LYS A 337 7.44 26.91 13.87
CA LYS A 337 6.45 26.73 12.77
C LYS A 337 5.97 25.29 12.60
N SER A 338 6.86 24.31 12.74
CA SER A 338 6.53 22.88 12.75
C SER A 338 5.77 22.51 14.02
N LEU A 339 6.20 23.10 15.16
CA LEU A 339 5.46 23.04 16.42
C LEU A 339 4.05 23.58 16.22
N LEU A 340 3.82 24.76 15.63
CA LEU A 340 2.48 25.33 15.45
C LEU A 340 1.47 24.46 14.67
N CYS A 341 1.93 23.59 13.76
CA CYS A 341 1.07 22.65 13.04
C CYS A 341 0.69 21.47 13.93
N ALA A 342 1.67 20.87 14.62
CA ALA A 342 1.44 19.83 15.63
C ALA A 342 0.63 20.34 16.85
N TYR A 343 0.95 21.52 17.37
CA TYR A 343 0.27 22.24 18.47
C TYR A 343 -1.15 22.69 18.14
N ARG A 344 -1.50 22.82 16.85
CA ARG A 344 -2.89 23.12 16.45
C ARG A 344 -3.67 21.87 16.14
N LEU A 345 -3.10 20.89 15.43
CA LEU A 345 -3.86 19.72 14.97
C LEU A 345 -3.98 18.63 16.04
N LEU A 346 -2.90 18.32 16.78
CA LEU A 346 -2.93 17.29 17.83
C LEU A 346 -3.81 17.75 19.00
N PRO A 347 -3.64 18.98 19.56
CA PRO A 347 -4.51 19.48 20.61
C PRO A 347 -5.93 19.80 20.15
N GLN A 348 -6.23 20.07 18.87
CA GLN A 348 -7.62 20.25 18.43
C GLN A 348 -8.36 18.92 18.24
N ALA A 349 -7.68 17.89 17.70
CA ALA A 349 -8.21 16.53 17.64
C ALA A 349 -8.43 15.97 19.06
N LEU A 350 -7.44 16.17 19.94
CA LEU A 350 -7.52 15.77 21.34
C LEU A 350 -8.52 16.64 22.13
N ALA A 351 -8.56 17.97 21.98
CA ALA A 351 -9.52 18.83 22.70
C ALA A 351 -10.96 18.69 22.21
N GLY A 352 -11.19 18.20 20.99
CA GLY A 352 -12.51 17.78 20.50
C GLY A 352 -12.99 16.51 21.20
N MET A 353 -12.10 15.53 21.39
CA MET A 353 -12.37 14.32 22.17
C MET A 353 -12.56 14.64 23.67
N PHE A 354 -11.67 15.46 24.26
CA PHE A 354 -11.70 15.79 25.69
C PHE A 354 -12.90 16.67 26.11
N ARG A 355 -13.40 17.60 25.27
CA ARG A 355 -14.59 18.42 25.58
C ARG A 355 -15.89 17.62 25.56
N TYR A 356 -15.96 16.60 24.71
CA TYR A 356 -17.10 15.67 24.66
C TYR A 356 -17.09 14.71 25.86
N MET A 357 -15.90 14.23 26.26
CA MET A 357 -15.70 13.34 27.41
C MET A 357 -16.02 13.99 28.78
N ARG A 358 -15.94 15.33 28.89
CA ARG A 358 -16.24 16.07 30.14
C ARG A 358 -17.70 16.53 30.27
N GLY A 359 -18.56 16.23 29.29
CA GLY A 359 -19.97 16.64 29.31
C GLY A 359 -20.19 18.15 29.11
N GLU A 360 -19.20 18.90 28.66
CA GLU A 360 -19.27 20.36 28.51
C GLU A 360 -19.93 20.82 27.19
N ALA A 361 -20.54 19.89 26.44
CA ALA A 361 -21.25 20.16 25.19
C ALA A 361 -22.78 20.20 25.37
N GLU A 362 -23.27 20.88 26.41
CA GLU A 362 -24.64 21.38 26.43
C GLU A 362 -24.63 22.90 26.27
N GLY A 363 -25.20 23.38 25.16
CA GLY A 363 -25.74 24.74 25.09
C GLY A 363 -25.05 25.73 24.16
N GLN A 364 -24.94 25.43 22.87
CA GLN A 364 -25.32 26.43 21.83
C GLN A 364 -26.10 25.73 20.73
N GLY A 365 -27.41 26.01 20.71
CA GLY A 365 -28.35 25.40 19.78
C GLY A 365 -27.97 25.65 18.32
N CYS A 366 -27.97 24.57 17.55
CA CYS A 366 -28.30 24.65 16.14
C CYS A 366 -29.82 24.81 16.05
N THR A 367 -30.33 26.04 16.17
CA THR A 367 -31.64 26.38 15.61
C THR A 367 -31.48 26.47 14.09
N ARG A 368 -31.72 25.36 13.40
CA ARG A 368 -32.27 25.41 12.05
C ARG A 368 -33.59 24.66 12.06
N THR A 369 -34.65 25.46 12.19
CA THR A 369 -36.01 25.10 11.80
C THR A 369 -36.01 24.55 10.37
N CYS A 370 -36.52 23.34 10.21
CA CYS A 370 -37.12 22.92 8.95
C CYS A 370 -38.44 23.68 8.77
N THR A 371 -38.47 24.54 7.76
CA THR A 371 -39.64 24.78 6.91
C THR A 371 -39.18 24.65 5.47
#